data_AF-A0A1G5V7E7-F1
#
_entry.id   AF-A0A1G5V7E7-F1
#
_cell.length_a   1.000
_cell.length_b   1.000
_cell.length_c   1.000
_cell.angle_alpha   90.00
_cell.angle_beta   90.00
_cell.angle_gamma   90.00
#
_symmetry.space_group_name_H-M   'P 1'
#
loop_
_entity.id
_entity.type
_entity.pdbx_description
1 polymer ?
#
loop_
_entity_poly.entity_id
_entity_poly.type
_entity_poly.pdbx_seq_one_letter_code
_entity_poly.pdbx_strand_id
1 'polypeptide(L)'
;MKKIVFCPLSPNMWEGFQTLYEDIISDPDNKVWVIPVPTYRRDSDNNLSDCEYSLEGYPANVKITEVNNFSFETEQPDIIYVQNISDTETLGFTMHPFFHTTNLKRFTKNLTYIPYSCMKEPGCSNHEYLESIRFMLVPSGFYNIDHAIVQSENMKSTLMHLLAGQSKALFDEWNSKITWQSYPRIEILKRYNKKTVPHPKEWDSFLVHKTTIHLLCTSVLDVLENNRNLFVKLKVTMKKYIDIKDQVLLIWRPHREMMTILKIMRPELVDEYEEILNYYKSNNIGILDESVTPTAAITFADKYIGDSCAVAVLFKSTGKEMDFTLFGDT
;
A
#
# COMPACT_ATOMS: atom_id res chain seq x y z
N MET A 1 -25.64 -9.85 16.45
CA MET A 1 -25.47 -9.71 15.00
C MET A 1 -25.04 -8.30 14.65
N LYS A 2 -23.80 -8.11 14.16
CA LYS A 2 -23.33 -6.82 13.63
C LYS A 2 -23.32 -6.85 12.11
N LYS A 3 -23.68 -5.75 11.46
CA LYS A 3 -23.65 -5.54 10.02
C LYS A 3 -22.41 -4.72 9.65
N ILE A 4 -21.53 -5.30 8.85
CA ILE A 4 -20.19 -4.74 8.59
C ILE A 4 -19.96 -4.69 7.09
N VAL A 5 -19.53 -3.54 6.59
CA VAL A 5 -19.20 -3.35 5.18
C VAL A 5 -17.73 -3.00 5.05
N PHE A 6 -17.02 -3.69 4.15
CA PHE A 6 -15.70 -3.32 3.68
C PHE A 6 -15.80 -2.72 2.29
N CYS A 7 -15.24 -1.52 2.11
CA CYS A 7 -15.21 -0.80 0.84
C CYS A 7 -13.77 -0.76 0.27
N PRO A 8 -13.25 -1.86 -0.31
CA PRO A 8 -11.91 -1.87 -0.90
C PRO A 8 -11.88 -1.07 -2.21
N LEU A 9 -10.76 -0.39 -2.47
CA LEU A 9 -10.59 0.38 -3.72
C LEU A 9 -10.24 -0.51 -4.91
N SER A 10 -9.53 -1.61 -4.66
CA SER A 10 -9.19 -2.60 -5.69
C SER A 10 -8.77 -3.92 -5.04
N PRO A 11 -8.77 -5.04 -5.79
CA PRO A 11 -8.20 -6.30 -5.32
C PRO A 11 -6.75 -6.17 -4.86
N ASN A 12 -6.00 -5.27 -5.50
CA ASN A 12 -4.59 -5.03 -5.20
C ASN A 12 -4.35 -4.40 -3.83
N MET A 13 -5.37 -3.74 -3.28
CA MET A 13 -5.34 -3.08 -1.99
C MET A 13 -6.01 -3.92 -0.89
N TRP A 14 -6.48 -5.14 -1.22
CA TRP A 14 -7.26 -5.99 -0.32
C TRP A 14 -6.53 -6.36 0.98
N GLU A 15 -5.21 -6.57 0.94
CA GLU A 15 -4.41 -6.81 2.15
C GLU A 15 -4.50 -5.68 3.18
N GLY A 16 -4.95 -4.48 2.78
CA GLY A 16 -5.30 -3.40 3.71
C GLY A 16 -6.49 -3.70 4.62
N PHE A 17 -7.27 -4.74 4.32
CA PHE A 17 -8.38 -5.23 5.14
C PHE A 17 -8.28 -6.71 5.52
N GLN A 18 -7.50 -7.50 4.79
CA GLN A 18 -7.57 -8.95 4.84
C GLN A 18 -7.55 -9.55 6.25
N THR A 19 -6.61 -9.16 7.11
CA THR A 19 -6.52 -9.75 8.45
C THR A 19 -7.73 -9.41 9.31
N LEU A 20 -8.20 -8.16 9.25
CA LEU A 20 -9.39 -7.70 9.94
C LEU A 20 -10.66 -8.37 9.41
N TYR A 21 -10.77 -8.53 8.10
CA TYR A 21 -11.87 -9.27 7.47
C TYR A 21 -11.92 -10.71 7.96
N GLU A 22 -10.78 -11.42 7.96
CA GLU A 22 -10.68 -12.81 8.40
C GLU A 22 -11.04 -12.96 9.89
N ASP A 23 -10.65 -12.00 10.73
CA ASP A 23 -11.01 -12.00 12.16
C ASP A 23 -12.51 -11.74 12.35
N ILE A 24 -13.09 -10.78 11.61
CA ILE A 24 -14.51 -10.41 11.73
C ILE A 24 -15.44 -11.50 11.19
N ILE A 25 -15.10 -12.13 10.06
CA ILE A 25 -15.94 -13.17 9.43
C ILE A 25 -15.89 -14.50 10.20
N SER A 26 -14.91 -14.69 11.09
CA SER A 26 -14.80 -15.89 11.92
C SER A 26 -15.93 -16.01 12.96
N ASP A 27 -16.56 -14.89 13.32
CA ASP A 27 -17.74 -14.85 14.18
C ASP A 27 -19.01 -14.99 13.32
N PRO A 28 -19.76 -16.11 13.45
CA PRO A 28 -20.94 -16.38 12.64
C PRO A 28 -22.12 -15.43 12.91
N ASP A 29 -22.09 -14.67 14.01
CA ASP A 29 -23.10 -13.66 14.29
C ASP A 29 -22.92 -12.40 13.41
N ASN A 30 -21.77 -12.21 12.78
CA ASN A 30 -21.52 -11.06 11.93
C ASN A 30 -22.10 -11.26 10.52
N LYS A 31 -22.78 -10.23 10.02
CA LYS A 31 -23.14 -10.10 8.60
C LYS A 31 -22.15 -9.17 7.94
N VAL A 32 -21.37 -9.71 7.00
CA VAL A 32 -20.26 -8.99 6.38
C VAL A 32 -20.48 -8.92 4.88
N TRP A 33 -20.28 -7.72 4.32
CA TRP A 33 -20.27 -7.49 2.88
C TRP A 33 -18.96 -6.85 2.46
N VAL A 34 -18.46 -7.25 1.30
CA VAL A 34 -17.31 -6.62 0.66
C VAL A 34 -17.80 -5.98 -0.62
N ILE A 35 -17.77 -4.66 -0.69
CA ILE A 35 -18.34 -3.86 -1.79
C ILE A 35 -17.21 -3.04 -2.40
N PRO A 36 -16.60 -3.50 -3.50
CA PRO A 36 -15.56 -2.74 -4.18
C PRO A 36 -16.04 -1.35 -4.58
N VAL A 37 -15.17 -0.36 -4.42
CA VAL A 37 -15.48 1.04 -4.75
C VAL A 37 -15.17 1.28 -6.23
N PRO A 38 -16.12 1.76 -7.04
CA PRO A 38 -15.82 2.19 -8.40
C PRO A 38 -14.91 3.42 -8.36
N THR A 39 -13.77 3.36 -9.06
CA THR A 39 -12.78 4.45 -9.14
C THR A 39 -12.57 4.91 -10.57
N TYR A 40 -11.96 6.08 -10.73
CA TYR A 40 -11.65 6.68 -12.03
C TYR A 40 -10.26 7.31 -11.95
N ARG A 41 -9.39 7.07 -12.92
CA ARG A 41 -8.13 7.81 -13.01
C ARG A 41 -8.41 9.25 -13.39
N ARG A 42 -7.63 10.17 -12.83
CA ARG A 42 -7.71 11.61 -13.10
C ARG A 42 -6.37 12.06 -13.66
N ASP A 43 -6.36 12.60 -14.88
CA ASP A 43 -5.16 13.17 -15.49
C ASP A 43 -4.86 14.59 -14.99
N SER A 44 -3.79 15.22 -15.49
CA SER A 44 -3.40 16.58 -15.13
C SER A 44 -4.40 17.66 -15.54
N ASP A 45 -5.26 17.37 -16.52
CA ASP A 45 -6.29 18.28 -17.03
C ASP A 45 -7.65 18.04 -16.35
N ASN A 46 -7.69 17.18 -15.32
CA ASN A 46 -8.88 16.72 -14.59
C ASN A 46 -9.86 15.86 -15.42
N ASN A 47 -9.47 15.33 -16.57
CA ASN A 47 -10.30 14.36 -17.27
C ASN A 47 -10.31 13.03 -16.52
N LEU A 48 -11.45 12.34 -16.57
CA LEU A 48 -11.62 11.04 -15.95
C LEU A 48 -11.49 9.93 -17.00
N SER A 49 -10.84 8.84 -16.61
CA SER A 49 -10.86 7.59 -17.39
C SER A 49 -12.24 6.92 -17.35
N ASP A 50 -12.37 5.82 -18.08
CA ASP A 50 -13.42 4.85 -17.80
C ASP A 50 -13.36 4.34 -16.35
N CYS A 51 -14.48 3.85 -15.86
CA CYS A 51 -14.59 3.34 -14.51
C CYS A 51 -13.71 2.10 -14.31
N GLU A 52 -12.82 2.16 -13.33
CA GLU A 52 -12.09 1.02 -12.79
C GLU A 52 -12.94 0.37 -11.69
N TYR A 53 -13.55 -0.77 -12.03
CA TYR A 53 -14.37 -1.55 -11.10
C TYR A 53 -14.12 -3.04 -11.34
N SER A 54 -13.52 -3.72 -10.36
CA SER A 54 -13.21 -5.14 -10.44
C SER A 54 -13.93 -5.93 -9.36
N LEU A 55 -14.61 -6.99 -9.78
CA LEU A 55 -15.19 -8.01 -8.90
C LEU A 55 -14.27 -9.23 -8.75
N GLU A 56 -13.30 -9.36 -9.64
CA GLU A 56 -12.35 -10.47 -9.70
C GLU A 56 -10.99 -10.07 -9.11
N GLY A 57 -10.15 -11.05 -8.81
CA GLY A 57 -8.79 -10.86 -8.28
C GLY A 57 -8.70 -10.82 -6.75
N TYR A 58 -9.83 -10.86 -6.03
CA TYR A 58 -9.85 -11.05 -4.59
C TYR A 58 -9.54 -12.51 -4.21
N PRO A 59 -9.03 -12.78 -2.99
CA PRO A 59 -8.86 -14.14 -2.50
C PRO A 59 -10.17 -14.94 -2.53
N ALA A 60 -10.10 -16.24 -2.83
CA ALA A 60 -11.27 -17.10 -3.04
C ALA A 60 -12.22 -17.20 -1.82
N ASN A 61 -11.72 -16.93 -0.61
CA ASN A 61 -12.51 -16.89 0.62
C ASN A 61 -13.29 -15.57 0.83
N VAL A 62 -13.15 -14.61 -0.08
CA VAL A 62 -13.81 -13.31 0.00
C VAL A 62 -15.03 -13.29 -0.90
N LYS A 63 -16.22 -13.11 -0.32
CA LYS A 63 -17.47 -13.00 -1.06
C LYS A 63 -17.72 -11.55 -1.44
N ILE A 64 -17.56 -11.23 -2.71
CA ILE A 64 -17.78 -9.89 -3.24
C ILE A 64 -19.27 -9.64 -3.48
N THR A 65 -19.74 -8.47 -3.07
CA THR A 65 -21.09 -7.97 -3.31
C THR A 65 -21.01 -6.82 -4.30
N GLU A 66 -21.72 -6.95 -5.42
CA GLU A 66 -21.81 -5.89 -6.42
C GLU A 66 -22.47 -4.64 -5.84
N VAL A 67 -22.02 -3.46 -6.26
CA VAL A 67 -22.48 -2.18 -5.71
C VAL A 67 -23.98 -1.99 -5.89
N ASN A 68 -24.54 -2.42 -7.02
CA ASN A 68 -25.97 -2.28 -7.32
C ASN A 68 -26.85 -3.30 -6.57
N ASN A 69 -26.25 -4.33 -5.96
CA ASN A 69 -26.96 -5.39 -5.24
C ASN A 69 -26.99 -5.14 -3.72
N PHE A 70 -26.50 -3.99 -3.24
CA PHE A 70 -26.48 -3.64 -1.83
C PHE A 70 -27.09 -2.25 -1.58
N SER A 71 -28.04 -2.19 -0.65
CA SER A 71 -28.65 -0.92 -0.21
C SER A 71 -28.13 -0.52 1.17
N PHE A 72 -27.26 0.48 1.21
CA PHE A 72 -26.78 1.07 2.47
C PHE A 72 -27.93 1.64 3.31
N GLU A 73 -28.94 2.23 2.65
CA GLU A 73 -30.13 2.77 3.31
C GLU A 73 -30.95 1.69 4.01
N THR A 74 -31.14 0.54 3.37
CA THR A 74 -31.92 -0.58 3.93
C THR A 74 -31.12 -1.34 4.98
N GLU A 75 -29.84 -1.59 4.71
CA GLU A 75 -29.01 -2.41 5.58
C GLU A 75 -28.57 -1.68 6.85
N GLN A 76 -28.33 -0.37 6.81
CA GLN A 76 -27.83 0.45 7.93
C GLN A 76 -26.64 -0.23 8.66
N PRO A 77 -25.47 -0.35 8.01
CA PRO A 77 -24.32 -1.04 8.61
C PRO A 77 -23.91 -0.43 9.95
N ASP A 78 -23.62 -1.28 10.93
CA ASP A 78 -23.05 -0.87 12.21
C ASP A 78 -21.65 -0.26 12.04
N ILE A 79 -20.87 -0.77 11.06
CA ILE A 79 -19.53 -0.31 10.74
C ILE A 79 -19.32 -0.31 9.22
N ILE A 80 -18.69 0.74 8.70
CA ILE A 80 -18.19 0.79 7.32
C ILE A 80 -16.68 1.05 7.37
N TYR A 81 -15.89 0.14 6.78
CA TYR A 81 -14.46 0.28 6.62
C TYR A 81 -14.12 0.85 5.25
N VAL A 82 -13.35 1.95 5.21
CA VAL A 82 -12.91 2.63 3.97
C VAL A 82 -11.39 2.73 3.91
N GLN A 83 -10.83 2.67 2.69
CA GLN A 83 -9.38 2.76 2.47
C GLN A 83 -8.90 4.14 2.03
N ASN A 84 -9.81 5.00 1.59
CA ASN A 84 -9.52 6.37 1.21
C ASN A 84 -10.62 7.28 1.77
N ILE A 85 -10.21 8.46 2.21
CA ILE A 85 -11.02 9.50 2.85
C ILE A 85 -10.88 10.86 2.15
N SER A 86 -10.17 10.90 1.02
CA SER A 86 -10.03 12.08 0.18
C SER A 86 -11.11 12.05 -0.90
N ASP A 87 -12.28 12.62 -0.58
CA ASP A 87 -13.48 12.62 -1.42
C ASP A 87 -13.21 13.27 -2.79
N THR A 88 -12.54 14.42 -2.82
CA THR A 88 -12.26 15.18 -4.05
C THR A 88 -10.79 15.55 -4.25
N GLU A 89 -9.98 15.41 -3.20
CA GLU A 89 -8.61 15.89 -3.09
C GLU A 89 -7.55 14.87 -3.50
N THR A 90 -7.95 13.62 -3.78
CA THR A 90 -7.01 12.58 -4.22
C THR A 90 -6.39 12.98 -5.58
N LEU A 91 -5.06 12.96 -5.65
CA LEU A 91 -4.32 13.13 -6.91
C LEU A 91 -4.27 11.79 -7.66
N GLY A 92 -4.45 11.83 -8.98
CA GLY A 92 -4.29 10.67 -9.87
C GLY A 92 -5.51 9.76 -9.99
N PHE A 93 -6.43 9.75 -9.02
CA PHE A 93 -7.72 9.06 -9.14
C PHE A 93 -8.80 9.68 -8.25
N THR A 94 -10.06 9.34 -8.50
CA THR A 94 -11.21 9.71 -7.65
C THR A 94 -12.16 8.52 -7.49
N MET A 95 -12.99 8.54 -6.46
CA MET A 95 -14.00 7.51 -6.17
C MET A 95 -15.37 7.99 -6.63
N HIS A 96 -16.25 7.05 -6.98
CA HIS A 96 -17.65 7.35 -7.22
C HIS A 96 -18.27 8.12 -6.04
N PRO A 97 -18.98 9.26 -6.26
CA PRO A 97 -19.42 10.15 -5.18
C PRO A 97 -20.26 9.52 -4.08
N PHE A 98 -20.97 8.43 -4.39
CA PHE A 98 -21.69 7.65 -3.39
C PHE A 98 -20.79 7.18 -2.23
N PHE A 99 -19.53 6.86 -2.49
CA PHE A 99 -18.56 6.37 -1.52
C PHE A 99 -17.75 7.47 -0.83
N HIS A 100 -18.08 8.74 -1.08
CA HIS A 100 -17.50 9.86 -0.35
C HIS A 100 -17.86 9.77 1.14
N THR A 101 -16.92 10.10 2.00
CA THR A 101 -17.07 10.08 3.45
C THR A 101 -18.24 10.96 3.91
N THR A 102 -18.45 12.10 3.23
CA THR A 102 -19.59 12.99 3.43
C THR A 102 -20.95 12.30 3.24
N ASN A 103 -21.02 11.29 2.37
CA ASN A 103 -22.22 10.49 2.14
C ASN A 103 -22.27 9.25 3.04
N LEU A 104 -21.19 8.47 3.12
CA LEU A 104 -21.14 7.20 3.86
C LEU A 104 -21.45 7.35 5.35
N LYS A 105 -21.04 8.46 5.98
CA LYS A 105 -21.33 8.76 7.39
C LYS A 105 -22.83 8.83 7.72
N ARG A 106 -23.70 8.93 6.71
CA ARG A 106 -25.17 8.96 6.89
C ARG A 106 -25.76 7.56 7.13
N PHE A 107 -25.02 6.50 6.76
CA PHE A 107 -25.51 5.12 6.79
C PHE A 107 -24.93 4.30 7.95
N THR A 108 -23.97 4.86 8.70
CA THR A 108 -23.32 4.18 9.81
C THR A 108 -22.99 5.16 10.93
N LYS A 109 -22.89 4.65 12.16
CA LYS A 109 -22.37 5.39 13.32
C LYS A 109 -20.88 5.14 13.55
N ASN A 110 -20.27 4.30 12.72
CA ASN A 110 -18.86 3.98 12.81
C ASN A 110 -18.25 3.84 11.41
N LEU A 111 -17.93 4.98 10.81
CA LEU A 111 -17.11 5.05 9.60
C LEU A 111 -15.64 4.96 10.00
N THR A 112 -15.03 3.78 9.81
CA THR A 112 -13.63 3.52 10.15
C THR A 112 -12.72 3.62 8.93
N TYR A 113 -11.69 4.45 9.01
CA TYR A 113 -10.64 4.57 8.01
C TYR A 113 -9.46 3.63 8.31
N ILE A 114 -9.01 2.90 7.29
CA ILE A 114 -7.78 2.11 7.33
C ILE A 114 -7.02 2.37 6.03
N PRO A 115 -5.90 3.13 6.04
CA PRO A 115 -5.14 3.40 4.83
C PRO A 115 -4.77 2.11 4.06
N TYR A 116 -4.87 2.12 2.73
CA TYR A 116 -4.46 0.96 1.91
C TYR A 116 -2.93 0.81 1.79
N SER A 117 -2.18 1.90 2.02
CA SER A 117 -0.73 1.95 1.89
C SER A 117 -0.09 2.55 3.12
N CYS A 118 1.14 2.14 3.41
CA CYS A 118 1.97 2.84 4.38
C CYS A 118 2.59 4.09 3.76
N MET A 119 2.81 5.10 4.58
CA MET A 119 3.55 6.30 4.25
C MET A 119 4.85 6.35 5.03
N LYS A 120 5.87 6.97 4.43
CA LYS A 120 7.07 7.35 5.18
C LYS A 120 6.65 8.32 6.26
N GLU A 121 7.01 8.01 7.49
CA GLU A 121 6.56 8.79 8.62
C GLU A 121 7.51 9.96 8.87
N PRO A 122 7.00 11.20 8.84
CA PRO A 122 7.77 12.35 9.28
C PRO A 122 8.02 12.26 10.79
N GLY A 123 9.15 12.78 11.25
CA GLY A 123 9.32 13.08 12.67
C GLY A 123 8.44 14.28 13.07
N CYS A 124 8.00 14.34 14.33
CA CYS A 124 7.14 15.43 14.82
C CYS A 124 7.87 16.78 15.00
N SER A 125 9.18 16.85 14.74
CA SER A 125 10.02 18.01 15.04
C SER A 125 9.99 19.13 14.01
N ASN A 126 9.65 18.84 12.75
CA ASN A 126 9.60 19.83 11.67
C ASN A 126 8.15 20.21 11.36
N HIS A 127 7.63 21.21 12.07
CA HIS A 127 6.24 21.64 11.93
C HIS A 127 5.90 22.16 10.53
N GLU A 128 6.79 22.94 9.90
CA GLU A 128 6.56 23.46 8.55
C GLU A 128 6.42 22.33 7.52
N TYR A 129 7.25 21.29 7.63
CA TYR A 129 7.13 20.12 6.79
C TYR A 129 5.83 19.35 7.03
N LEU A 130 5.42 19.18 8.30
CA LEU A 130 4.15 18.53 8.61
C LEU A 130 2.95 19.28 8.04
N GLU A 131 2.95 20.60 8.15
CA GLU A 131 1.89 21.44 7.58
C GLU A 131 1.88 21.38 6.05
N SER A 132 3.04 21.30 5.39
CA SER A 132 3.10 21.20 3.92
C SER A 132 2.53 19.88 3.38
N ILE A 133 2.52 18.82 4.19
CA ILE A 133 1.92 17.52 3.86
C ILE A 133 0.57 17.27 4.54
N ARG A 134 0.02 18.25 5.27
CA ARG A 134 -1.25 18.11 6.02
C ARG A 134 -2.37 17.59 5.14
N PHE A 135 -2.52 18.11 3.92
CA PHE A 135 -3.59 17.71 3.01
C PHE A 135 -3.55 16.22 2.65
N MET A 136 -2.38 15.57 2.71
CA MET A 136 -2.23 14.13 2.48
C MET A 136 -2.56 13.32 3.73
N LEU A 137 -2.22 13.82 4.91
CA LEU A 137 -2.38 13.09 6.18
C LEU A 137 -3.77 13.30 6.81
N VAL A 138 -4.33 14.49 6.65
CA VAL A 138 -5.62 14.93 7.21
C VAL A 138 -6.44 15.63 6.11
N PRO A 139 -6.87 14.89 5.07
CA PRO A 139 -7.79 15.43 4.06
C PRO A 139 -9.16 15.75 4.69
N SER A 140 -10.04 16.47 3.96
CA SER A 140 -11.31 16.93 4.57
C SER A 140 -12.20 15.79 5.07
N GLY A 141 -12.17 14.62 4.43
CA GLY A 141 -12.92 13.46 4.88
C GLY A 141 -12.42 12.85 6.19
N PHE A 142 -11.24 13.22 6.69
CA PHE A 142 -10.79 12.82 8.04
C PHE A 142 -11.74 13.35 9.13
N TYR A 143 -12.42 14.47 8.91
CA TYR A 143 -13.41 15.00 9.86
C TYR A 143 -14.78 14.30 9.77
N ASN A 144 -14.95 13.40 8.80
CA ASN A 144 -16.19 12.62 8.62
C ASN A 144 -16.12 11.22 9.20
N ILE A 145 -14.94 10.75 9.61
CA ILE A 145 -14.74 9.42 10.17
C ILE A 145 -14.93 9.42 11.69
N ASP A 146 -15.36 8.27 12.20
CA ASP A 146 -15.52 8.04 13.64
C ASP A 146 -14.26 7.40 14.24
N HIS A 147 -13.48 6.69 13.42
CA HIS A 147 -12.29 5.98 13.86
C HIS A 147 -11.26 5.83 12.72
N ALA A 148 -9.97 5.80 13.06
CA ALA A 148 -8.87 5.51 12.16
C ALA A 148 -7.92 4.47 12.75
N ILE A 149 -7.53 3.47 11.95
CA ILE A 149 -6.49 2.50 12.29
C ILE A 149 -5.27 2.79 11.41
N VAL A 150 -4.20 3.31 11.99
CA VAL A 150 -3.01 3.76 11.27
C VAL A 150 -1.81 2.83 11.49
N GLN A 151 -0.79 2.98 10.66
CA GLN A 151 0.34 2.03 10.59
C GLN A 151 1.23 1.95 11.84
N SER A 152 1.27 2.98 12.69
CA SER A 152 2.16 2.99 13.85
C SER A 152 1.77 4.05 14.90
N GLU A 153 2.38 3.94 16.07
CA GLU A 153 2.27 4.95 17.13
C GLU A 153 2.84 6.31 16.71
N ASN A 154 3.91 6.33 15.92
CA ASN A 154 4.48 7.58 15.43
C ASN A 154 3.57 8.25 14.40
N MET A 155 2.93 7.50 13.49
CA MET A 155 1.89 8.04 12.61
C MET A 155 0.70 8.58 13.42
N LYS A 156 0.22 7.87 14.45
CA LYS A 156 -0.80 8.39 15.36
C LYS A 156 -0.34 9.72 15.99
N SER A 157 0.89 9.78 16.49
CA SER A 157 1.44 10.99 17.10
C SER A 157 1.52 12.16 16.11
N THR A 158 1.92 11.91 14.87
CA THR A 158 1.90 12.91 13.78
C THR A 158 0.49 13.45 13.54
N LEU A 159 -0.52 12.57 13.45
CA LEU A 159 -1.90 12.98 13.26
C LEU A 159 -2.41 13.77 14.45
N MET A 160 -2.08 13.37 15.68
CA MET A 160 -2.45 14.12 16.89
C MET A 160 -1.83 15.53 16.88
N HIS A 161 -0.58 15.67 16.44
CA HIS A 161 0.06 16.98 16.29
C HIS A 161 -0.69 17.86 15.28
N LEU A 162 -1.07 17.30 14.12
CA LEU A 162 -1.81 18.03 13.09
C LEU A 162 -3.25 18.37 13.50
N LEU A 163 -3.96 17.45 14.16
CA LEU A 163 -5.37 17.61 14.50
C LEU A 163 -5.59 18.45 15.76
N ALA A 164 -4.77 18.22 16.79
CA ALA A 164 -4.97 18.85 18.10
C ALA A 164 -3.97 19.98 18.38
N GLY A 165 -2.76 19.94 17.80
CA GLY A 165 -1.69 20.86 18.17
C GLY A 165 -1.48 20.88 19.68
N GLN A 166 -1.64 22.05 20.31
CA GLN A 166 -1.56 22.21 21.77
C GLN A 166 -2.93 22.15 22.49
N SER A 167 -4.03 21.95 21.76
CA SER A 167 -5.38 21.92 22.33
C SER A 167 -5.65 20.60 23.05
N LYS A 168 -5.76 20.65 24.38
CA LYS A 168 -6.13 19.48 25.18
C LYS A 168 -7.52 18.93 24.82
N ALA A 169 -8.49 19.79 24.56
CA ALA A 169 -9.85 19.35 24.22
C ALA A 169 -9.86 18.54 22.91
N LEU A 170 -9.16 19.02 21.88
CA LEU A 170 -9.02 18.29 20.62
C LEU A 170 -8.16 17.02 20.80
N PHE A 171 -7.16 17.07 21.67
CA PHE A 171 -6.37 15.88 21.98
C PHE A 171 -7.24 14.78 22.58
N ASP A 172 -8.04 15.10 23.60
CA ASP A 172 -8.93 14.14 24.27
C ASP A 172 -9.99 13.60 23.29
N GLU A 173 -10.50 14.45 22.38
CA GLU A 173 -11.43 14.06 21.33
C GLU A 173 -10.80 13.05 20.34
N TRP A 174 -9.63 13.37 19.79
CA TRP A 174 -9.02 12.58 18.70
C TRP A 174 -8.23 11.37 19.18
N ASN A 175 -7.65 11.42 20.38
CA ASN A 175 -6.76 10.36 20.86
C ASN A 175 -7.48 9.00 20.98
N SER A 176 -8.77 9.01 21.29
CA SER A 176 -9.61 7.80 21.34
C SER A 176 -10.07 7.32 19.96
N LYS A 177 -10.14 8.23 18.97
CA LYS A 177 -10.56 7.95 17.59
C LYS A 177 -9.44 7.38 16.72
N ILE A 178 -8.17 7.49 17.13
CA ILE A 178 -7.03 7.03 16.33
C ILE A 178 -6.31 5.91 17.07
N THR A 179 -6.27 4.73 16.48
CA THR A 179 -5.53 3.56 16.97
C THR A 179 -4.49 3.14 15.95
N TRP A 180 -3.53 2.30 16.37
CA TRP A 180 -2.45 1.82 15.49
C TRP A 180 -2.17 0.33 15.64
N GLN A 181 -2.72 -0.28 16.67
CA GLN A 181 -2.65 -1.70 16.91
C GLN A 181 -3.41 -2.44 15.80
N SER A 182 -2.90 -3.61 15.43
CA SER A 182 -3.58 -4.49 14.49
C SER A 182 -3.80 -3.90 13.09
N TYR A 183 -2.95 -2.96 12.65
CA TYR A 183 -3.00 -2.43 11.29
C TYR A 183 -2.81 -3.56 10.25
N PRO A 184 -3.79 -3.84 9.36
CA PRO A 184 -3.81 -5.09 8.60
C PRO A 184 -2.58 -5.36 7.73
N ARG A 185 -2.01 -4.31 7.12
CA ARG A 185 -0.81 -4.44 6.27
C ARG A 185 0.44 -4.89 7.04
N ILE A 186 0.50 -4.66 8.36
CA ILE A 186 1.58 -5.13 9.22
C ILE A 186 1.22 -6.50 9.82
N GLU A 187 -0.03 -6.69 10.23
CA GLU A 187 -0.47 -7.97 10.80
C GLU A 187 -0.36 -9.13 9.81
N ILE A 188 -0.59 -8.88 8.52
CA ILE A 188 -0.47 -9.93 7.51
C ILE A 188 0.95 -10.49 7.40
N LEU A 189 1.98 -9.66 7.62
CA LEU A 189 3.38 -10.09 7.60
C LEU A 189 3.69 -11.07 8.73
N LYS A 190 2.94 -11.02 9.84
CA LYS A 190 3.09 -11.93 10.98
C LYS A 190 2.39 -13.26 10.77
N ARG A 191 1.44 -13.35 9.83
CA ARG A 191 0.70 -14.59 9.52
C ARG A 191 1.54 -15.60 8.73
N TYR A 192 2.61 -15.13 8.08
CA TYR A 192 3.41 -15.94 7.19
C TYR A 192 4.88 -16.02 7.61
N ASN A 193 5.52 -17.08 7.15
CA ASN A 193 6.96 -17.28 7.17
C ASN A 193 7.42 -17.80 5.80
N LYS A 194 8.73 -17.95 5.59
CA LYS A 194 9.31 -18.39 4.31
C LYS A 194 8.75 -19.74 3.80
N LYS A 195 8.15 -20.58 4.67
CA LYS A 195 7.57 -21.88 4.30
C LYS A 195 6.08 -21.81 3.97
N THR A 196 5.38 -20.77 4.42
CA THR A 196 3.91 -20.69 4.40
C THR A 196 3.38 -19.54 3.56
N VAL A 197 4.23 -18.56 3.23
CA VAL A 197 3.82 -17.42 2.41
C VAL A 197 3.47 -17.89 0.99
N PRO A 198 2.26 -17.59 0.48
CA PRO A 198 1.92 -17.86 -0.91
C PRO A 198 2.81 -17.04 -1.84
N HIS A 199 3.32 -17.66 -2.90
CA HIS A 199 4.16 -17.00 -3.90
C HIS A 199 4.04 -17.69 -5.27
N PRO A 200 4.41 -17.01 -6.36
CA PRO A 200 4.44 -17.62 -7.70
C PRO A 200 5.38 -18.83 -7.76
N LYS A 201 4.93 -19.95 -8.34
CA LYS A 201 5.71 -21.20 -8.42
C LYS A 201 7.07 -21.05 -9.10
N GLU A 202 7.20 -20.09 -10.01
CA GLU A 202 8.48 -19.81 -10.69
C GLU A 202 9.59 -19.39 -9.72
N TRP A 203 9.24 -18.83 -8.55
CA TRP A 203 10.20 -18.46 -7.50
C TRP A 203 10.85 -19.68 -6.86
N ASP A 204 10.19 -20.86 -6.85
CA ASP A 204 10.70 -22.08 -6.21
C ASP A 204 12.12 -22.40 -6.68
N SER A 205 12.36 -22.30 -7.98
CA SER A 205 13.67 -22.57 -8.60
C SER A 205 14.81 -21.66 -8.10
N PHE A 206 14.48 -20.43 -7.71
CA PHE A 206 15.44 -19.49 -7.12
C PHE A 206 15.64 -19.73 -5.63
N LEU A 207 14.59 -20.17 -4.92
CA LEU A 207 14.57 -20.28 -3.47
C LEU A 207 15.26 -21.53 -2.92
N VAL A 208 15.36 -22.63 -3.68
CA VAL A 208 15.90 -23.93 -3.19
C VAL A 208 17.32 -23.83 -2.61
N HIS A 209 18.17 -22.94 -3.14
CA HIS A 209 19.61 -22.96 -2.88
C HIS A 209 20.16 -21.70 -2.21
N LYS A 210 19.31 -20.82 -1.67
CA LYS A 210 19.72 -19.48 -1.23
C LYS A 210 19.54 -19.30 0.27
N THR A 211 20.62 -18.90 0.93
CA THR A 211 20.62 -18.63 2.38
C THR A 211 20.31 -17.18 2.70
N THR A 212 20.70 -16.26 1.83
CA THR A 212 20.53 -14.82 2.00
C THR A 212 19.75 -14.23 0.83
N ILE A 213 18.70 -13.47 1.14
CA ILE A 213 17.82 -12.87 0.14
C ILE A 213 17.74 -11.36 0.38
N HIS A 214 18.01 -10.56 -0.65
CA HIS A 214 17.89 -9.11 -0.61
C HIS A 214 16.66 -8.67 -1.41
N LEU A 215 15.84 -7.77 -0.86
CA LEU A 215 14.73 -7.12 -1.55
C LEU A 215 15.16 -5.73 -2.02
N LEU A 216 15.25 -5.56 -3.33
CA LEU A 216 15.42 -4.28 -4.00
C LEU A 216 14.05 -3.74 -4.39
N CYS A 217 13.68 -2.56 -3.88
CA CYS A 217 12.52 -1.84 -4.38
C CYS A 217 12.93 -0.54 -5.07
N THR A 218 12.32 -0.25 -6.21
CA THR A 218 12.51 1.03 -6.92
C THR A 218 11.19 1.78 -7.06
N SER A 219 11.25 3.10 -7.00
CA SER A 219 10.11 4.00 -6.94
C SER A 219 10.04 4.89 -8.19
N VAL A 220 8.83 5.31 -8.54
CA VAL A 220 8.62 6.28 -9.63
C VAL A 220 9.28 7.62 -9.29
N LEU A 221 9.32 8.01 -8.02
CA LEU A 221 9.89 9.28 -7.57
C LEU A 221 11.37 9.42 -7.95
N ASP A 222 12.20 8.38 -7.74
CA ASP A 222 13.64 8.46 -8.09
C ASP A 222 13.85 8.71 -9.59
N VAL A 223 13.00 8.15 -10.46
CA VAL A 223 13.07 8.43 -11.91
C VAL A 223 12.59 9.84 -12.23
N LEU A 224 11.51 10.31 -11.60
CA LEU A 224 10.97 11.63 -11.90
C LEU A 224 11.91 12.75 -11.44
N GLU A 225 12.56 12.57 -10.28
CA GLU A 225 13.50 13.53 -9.68
C GLU A 225 14.91 13.43 -10.28
N ASN A 226 15.45 12.22 -10.47
CA ASN A 226 16.84 12.00 -10.83
C ASN A 226 17.04 11.41 -12.24
N ASN A 227 15.97 11.30 -13.03
CA ASN A 227 15.99 10.86 -14.43
C ASN A 227 16.75 9.52 -14.61
N ARG A 228 17.77 9.47 -15.47
CA ARG A 228 18.58 8.27 -15.77
C ARG A 228 19.41 7.75 -14.59
N ASN A 229 19.52 8.48 -13.48
CA ASN A 229 20.32 8.05 -12.34
C ASN A 229 19.85 6.70 -11.78
N LEU A 230 18.52 6.47 -11.69
CA LEU A 230 17.99 5.17 -11.27
C LEU A 230 18.54 4.03 -12.13
N PHE A 231 18.64 4.25 -13.45
CA PHE A 231 19.04 3.23 -14.41
C PHE A 231 20.53 2.91 -14.28
N VAL A 232 21.36 3.92 -13.99
CA VAL A 232 22.77 3.71 -13.64
C VAL A 232 22.89 2.87 -12.38
N LYS A 233 22.16 3.22 -11.30
CA LYS A 233 22.15 2.45 -10.05
C LYS A 233 21.71 1.00 -10.27
N LEU A 234 20.67 0.78 -11.08
CA LEU A 234 20.17 -0.54 -11.44
C LEU A 234 21.23 -1.35 -12.19
N LYS A 235 21.87 -0.79 -13.21
CA LYS A 235 22.93 -1.47 -13.98
C LYS A 235 24.12 -1.85 -13.09
N VAL A 236 24.56 -0.97 -12.20
CA VAL A 236 25.64 -1.25 -11.22
C VAL A 236 25.23 -2.37 -10.27
N THR A 237 24.03 -2.25 -9.69
CA THR A 237 23.48 -3.26 -8.77
C THR A 237 23.38 -4.62 -9.47
N MET A 238 22.79 -4.70 -10.66
CA MET A 238 22.63 -5.95 -11.39
C MET A 238 23.96 -6.66 -11.67
N LYS A 239 25.00 -5.91 -12.08
CA LYS A 239 26.35 -6.47 -12.28
C LYS A 239 26.90 -7.08 -10.99
N LYS A 240 26.84 -6.33 -9.88
CA LYS A 240 27.26 -6.83 -8.57
C LYS A 240 26.53 -8.11 -8.16
N TYR A 241 25.22 -8.18 -8.37
CA TYR A 241 24.43 -9.36 -8.00
C TYR A 241 24.64 -10.55 -8.93
N ILE A 242 25.05 -10.35 -10.18
CA ILE A 242 25.51 -11.44 -11.04
C ILE A 242 26.75 -12.11 -10.43
N ASP A 243 27.72 -11.31 -9.96
CA ASP A 243 28.99 -11.82 -9.41
C ASP A 243 28.80 -12.59 -8.10
N ILE A 244 27.78 -12.24 -7.32
CA ILE A 244 27.47 -12.90 -6.03
C ILE A 244 26.22 -13.77 -6.06
N LYS A 245 25.67 -14.06 -7.25
CA LYS A 245 24.36 -14.73 -7.40
C LYS A 245 24.29 -16.09 -6.70
N ASP A 246 25.42 -16.78 -6.54
CA ASP A 246 25.50 -18.06 -5.85
C ASP A 246 25.32 -17.94 -4.33
N GLN A 247 25.65 -16.77 -3.77
CA GLN A 247 25.60 -16.48 -2.33
C GLN A 247 24.34 -15.72 -1.92
N VAL A 248 23.89 -14.78 -2.76
CA VAL A 248 22.78 -13.87 -2.45
C VAL A 248 21.76 -13.88 -3.59
N LEU A 249 20.49 -14.09 -3.23
CA LEU A 249 19.37 -13.91 -4.16
C LEU A 249 18.88 -12.46 -4.12
N LEU A 250 18.76 -11.84 -5.29
CA LEU A 250 18.07 -10.56 -5.42
C LEU A 250 16.60 -10.80 -5.76
N ILE A 251 15.69 -10.25 -4.98
CA ILE A 251 14.29 -10.03 -5.39
C ILE A 251 14.19 -8.56 -5.78
N TRP A 252 13.92 -8.26 -7.05
CA TRP A 252 13.67 -6.91 -7.50
C TRP A 252 12.17 -6.67 -7.66
N ARG A 253 11.62 -5.74 -6.88
CA ARG A 253 10.23 -5.26 -6.99
C ARG A 253 10.22 -3.83 -7.50
N PRO A 254 10.06 -3.60 -8.82
CA PRO A 254 9.84 -2.25 -9.32
C PRO A 254 8.47 -1.72 -8.89
N HIS A 255 8.32 -0.39 -8.86
CA HIS A 255 7.00 0.21 -8.69
C HIS A 255 6.07 -0.26 -9.82
N ARG A 256 4.85 -0.69 -9.47
CA ARG A 256 3.90 -1.28 -10.42
C ARG A 256 3.61 -0.35 -11.61
N GLU A 257 3.41 0.93 -11.33
CA GLU A 257 3.12 1.93 -12.36
C GLU A 257 4.37 2.49 -13.05
N MET A 258 5.58 1.95 -12.80
CA MET A 258 6.82 2.49 -13.35
C MET A 258 6.74 2.63 -14.88
N MET A 259 6.38 1.55 -15.58
CA MET A 259 6.28 1.55 -17.04
C MET A 259 5.21 2.53 -17.55
N THR A 260 4.04 2.57 -16.90
CA THR A 260 2.95 3.49 -17.25
C THR A 260 3.40 4.95 -17.11
N ILE A 261 4.05 5.29 -16.00
CA ILE A 261 4.55 6.64 -15.76
C ILE A 261 5.66 7.01 -16.73
N LEU A 262 6.57 6.09 -17.05
CA LEU A 262 7.58 6.33 -18.08
C LEU A 262 6.94 6.66 -19.43
N LYS A 263 5.97 5.87 -19.89
CA LYS A 263 5.27 6.11 -21.16
C LYS A 263 4.60 7.49 -21.24
N ILE A 264 4.08 7.98 -20.11
CA ILE A 264 3.36 9.26 -20.05
C ILE A 264 4.33 10.44 -19.86
N MET A 265 5.26 10.32 -18.91
CA MET A 265 6.04 11.47 -18.40
C MET A 265 7.50 11.49 -18.85
N ARG A 266 8.06 10.34 -19.27
CA ARG A 266 9.46 10.17 -19.69
C ARG A 266 9.58 9.13 -20.82
N PRO A 267 8.86 9.30 -21.95
CA PRO A 267 8.81 8.30 -23.02
C PRO A 267 10.20 7.95 -23.57
N GLU A 268 11.16 8.87 -23.49
CA GLU A 268 12.56 8.69 -23.89
C GLU A 268 13.34 7.67 -23.03
N LEU A 269 12.77 7.21 -21.92
CA LEU A 269 13.37 6.24 -20.99
C LEU A 269 12.75 4.84 -21.09
N VAL A 270 11.69 4.65 -21.90
CA VAL A 270 10.94 3.40 -21.97
C VAL A 270 11.83 2.26 -22.47
N ASP A 271 12.48 2.44 -23.62
CA ASP A 271 13.32 1.39 -24.24
C ASP A 271 14.47 0.98 -23.30
N GLU A 272 15.11 1.96 -22.66
CA GLU A 272 16.21 1.70 -21.71
C GLU A 272 15.73 0.94 -20.46
N TYR A 273 14.52 1.23 -19.98
CA TYR A 273 13.94 0.49 -18.86
C TYR A 273 13.53 -0.94 -19.23
N GLU A 274 12.98 -1.14 -20.44
CA GLU A 274 12.68 -2.47 -20.98
C GLU A 274 13.96 -3.31 -21.14
N GLU A 275 15.03 -2.71 -21.64
CA GLU A 275 16.35 -3.37 -21.71
C GLU A 275 16.84 -3.84 -20.33
N ILE A 276 16.67 -3.01 -19.29
CA ILE A 276 17.07 -3.36 -17.92
C ILE A 276 16.23 -4.53 -17.37
N LEU A 277 14.90 -4.51 -17.60
CA LEU A 277 14.02 -5.62 -17.21
C LEU A 277 14.41 -6.91 -17.93
N ASN A 278 14.63 -6.84 -19.25
CA ASN A 278 15.03 -7.97 -20.06
C ASN A 278 16.40 -8.50 -19.67
N TYR A 279 17.35 -7.63 -19.34
CA TYR A 279 18.67 -8.00 -18.84
C TYR A 279 18.56 -8.77 -17.53
N TYR A 280 17.74 -8.30 -16.59
CA TYR A 280 17.51 -8.96 -15.31
C TYR A 280 16.93 -10.37 -15.48
N LYS A 281 15.90 -10.51 -16.32
CA LYS A 281 15.26 -11.81 -16.63
C LYS A 281 16.20 -12.75 -17.37
N SER A 282 16.83 -12.28 -18.46
CA SER A 282 17.64 -13.13 -19.36
C SER A 282 18.93 -13.62 -18.73
N ASN A 283 19.51 -12.89 -17.79
CA ASN A 283 20.71 -13.30 -17.06
C ASN A 283 20.41 -14.10 -15.78
N ASN A 284 19.13 -14.38 -15.51
CA ASN A 284 18.69 -15.12 -14.32
C ASN A 284 19.28 -14.54 -13.03
N ILE A 285 19.28 -13.20 -12.91
CA ILE A 285 19.90 -12.48 -11.78
C ILE A 285 19.17 -12.80 -10.47
N GLY A 286 17.85 -12.96 -10.55
CA GLY A 286 17.01 -13.28 -9.42
C GLY A 286 15.53 -13.19 -9.78
N ILE A 287 14.70 -12.92 -8.78
CA ILE A 287 13.25 -12.87 -8.91
C ILE A 287 12.82 -11.45 -9.27
N LEU A 288 12.13 -11.28 -10.39
CA LEU A 288 11.38 -10.04 -10.65
C LEU A 288 10.00 -10.19 -10.01
N ASP A 289 9.76 -9.44 -8.96
CA ASP A 289 8.50 -9.49 -8.22
C ASP A 289 7.44 -8.60 -8.87
N GLU A 290 6.59 -9.22 -9.68
CA GLU A 290 5.40 -8.62 -10.30
C GLU A 290 4.11 -8.97 -9.53
N SER A 291 4.24 -9.56 -8.33
CA SER A 291 3.08 -9.98 -7.54
C SER A 291 2.24 -8.79 -7.08
N VAL A 292 0.93 -9.05 -6.94
CA VAL A 292 -0.07 -8.04 -6.54
C VAL A 292 0.34 -7.33 -5.25
N THR A 293 0.92 -8.06 -4.28
CA THR A 293 1.31 -7.51 -2.98
C THR A 293 2.75 -7.85 -2.61
N PRO A 294 3.45 -6.98 -1.87
CA PRO A 294 4.86 -7.20 -1.51
C PRO A 294 5.06 -8.26 -0.41
N THR A 295 3.99 -8.87 0.12
CA THR A 295 4.04 -9.75 1.30
C THR A 295 5.04 -10.90 1.10
N ALA A 296 4.99 -11.60 -0.03
CA ALA A 296 5.92 -12.68 -0.33
C ALA A 296 7.38 -12.20 -0.33
N ALA A 297 7.68 -11.13 -1.08
CA ALA A 297 9.02 -10.57 -1.17
C ALA A 297 9.56 -10.13 0.20
N ILE A 298 8.74 -9.45 1.02
CA ILE A 298 9.11 -9.01 2.37
C ILE A 298 9.36 -10.22 3.28
N THR A 299 8.51 -11.24 3.22
CA THR A 299 8.63 -12.43 4.06
C THR A 299 9.91 -13.21 3.74
N PHE A 300 10.25 -13.36 2.46
CA PHE A 300 11.46 -14.07 2.02
C PHE A 300 12.75 -13.30 2.27
N ALA A 301 12.77 -11.99 2.03
CA ALA A 301 13.98 -11.19 2.13
C ALA A 301 14.51 -11.07 3.57
N ASP A 302 15.83 -11.10 3.69
CA ASP A 302 16.59 -10.91 4.93
C ASP A 302 17.07 -9.47 5.09
N LYS A 303 17.26 -8.76 3.96
CA LYS A 303 17.69 -7.37 3.89
C LYS A 303 16.90 -6.59 2.86
N TYR A 304 16.58 -5.33 3.16
CA TYR A 304 16.01 -4.37 2.21
C TYR A 304 17.07 -3.43 1.65
N ILE A 305 17.02 -3.16 0.35
CA ILE A 305 17.80 -2.14 -0.33
C ILE A 305 16.91 -1.35 -1.31
N GLY A 306 17.39 -0.20 -1.77
CA GLY A 306 16.68 0.62 -2.76
C GLY A 306 15.95 1.80 -2.14
N ASP A 307 14.82 2.19 -2.74
CA ASP A 307 14.22 3.50 -2.45
C ASP A 307 13.44 3.55 -1.14
N SER A 308 13.29 4.74 -0.56
CA SER A 308 12.43 4.96 0.61
C SER A 308 10.96 5.03 0.19
N CYS A 309 10.31 3.86 0.05
CA CYS A 309 8.92 3.72 -0.41
C CYS A 309 8.00 3.05 0.63
N ALA A 310 6.71 2.88 0.31
CA ALA A 310 5.74 2.20 1.18
C ALA A 310 6.17 0.78 1.57
N VAL A 311 6.83 0.06 0.66
CA VAL A 311 7.36 -1.30 0.92
C VAL A 311 8.51 -1.23 1.94
N ALA A 312 9.35 -0.20 1.90
CA ALA A 312 10.41 0.01 2.89
C ALA A 312 9.83 0.14 4.32
N VAL A 313 8.70 0.85 4.46
CA VAL A 313 8.03 1.03 5.75
C VAL A 313 7.46 -0.28 6.27
N LEU A 314 6.85 -1.09 5.39
CA LEU A 314 6.38 -2.43 5.74
C LEU A 314 7.55 -3.34 6.12
N PHE A 315 8.64 -3.32 5.36
CA PHE A 315 9.82 -4.11 5.66
C PHE A 315 10.43 -3.72 7.01
N LYS A 316 10.51 -2.42 7.31
CA LYS A 316 10.97 -1.92 8.62
C LYS A 316 10.18 -2.52 9.79
N SER A 317 8.87 -2.74 9.62
CA SER A 317 8.03 -3.35 10.66
C SER A 317 8.41 -4.79 11.02
N THR A 318 9.18 -5.48 10.16
CA THR A 318 9.67 -6.83 10.41
C THR A 318 10.90 -6.88 11.33
N GLY A 319 11.56 -5.73 11.58
CA GLY A 319 12.81 -5.65 12.35
C GLY A 319 14.06 -6.15 11.63
N LYS A 320 13.94 -6.56 10.36
CA LYS A 320 15.06 -7.01 9.52
C LYS A 320 15.93 -5.83 9.06
N GLU A 321 17.15 -6.15 8.63
CA GLU A 321 18.16 -5.15 8.24
C GLU A 321 17.74 -4.35 7.00
N MET A 322 17.98 -3.04 7.01
CA MET A 322 17.79 -2.17 5.85
C MET A 322 19.10 -1.45 5.54
N ASP A 323 19.51 -1.47 4.28
CA ASP A 323 20.75 -0.84 3.83
C ASP A 323 20.48 -0.05 2.54
N PHE A 324 20.40 1.27 2.69
CA PHE A 324 20.11 2.18 1.58
C PHE A 324 21.35 2.51 0.75
N THR A 325 22.57 2.21 1.22
CA THR A 325 23.79 2.54 0.46
C THR A 325 24.05 1.47 -0.60
N LEU A 326 23.75 0.20 -0.33
CA LEU A 326 23.96 -0.90 -1.28
C LEU A 326 23.29 -0.74 -2.65
N PHE A 327 22.34 0.18 -2.81
CA PHE A 327 21.71 0.47 -4.09
C PHE A 327 22.48 1.52 -4.90
N GLY A 328 23.18 1.05 -5.94
CA GLY A 328 23.96 1.92 -6.82
C GLY A 328 25.37 2.27 -6.34
N ASP A 329 25.79 1.76 -5.19
CA ASP A 329 27.18 1.82 -4.75
C ASP A 329 28.08 0.92 -5.63
N THR A 330 29.20 1.49 -6.08
CA THR A 330 30.28 0.81 -6.82
C THR A 330 31.18 -0.01 -5.93
#